data_AF-A0A6A8AVV9-F1
#
_entry.id   AF-A0A6A8AVV9-F1
#
_cell.length_a   1.000
_cell.length_b   1.000
_cell.length_c   1.000
_cell.angle_alpha   90.00
_cell.angle_beta   90.00
_cell.angle_gamma   90.00
#
_symmetry.space_group_name_H-M   'P 1'
#
loop_
_entity.id
_entity.type
_entity.pdbx_description
1 polymer ?
#
loop_
_entity_poly.entity_id
_entity_poly.type
_entity_poly.pdbx_seq_one_letter_code
_entity_poly.pdbx_strand_id
1 'polypeptide(L)'
;MPLRQPIVCMLGHVDTGKTSLLDKIRGSAVQLREAGGLTQQIGASFFPIDTLVAITQQLIKDFETTVKIPGLLVIDTPGHEAFANLRRRGRP
;
A
#
# COMPACT_ATOMS: atom_id res chain seq x y z
N MET A 1 -6.52 -2.05 -26.67
CA MET A 1 -5.53 -2.63 -25.73
C MET A 1 -6.22 -2.88 -24.39
N PRO A 2 -5.94 -3.99 -23.69
CA PRO A 2 -6.46 -4.20 -22.34
C PRO A 2 -5.91 -3.13 -21.38
N LEU A 3 -6.74 -2.64 -20.47
CA LEU A 3 -6.32 -1.71 -19.42
C LEU A 3 -5.39 -2.42 -18.44
N ARG A 4 -4.25 -1.79 -18.12
CA ARG A 4 -3.31 -2.30 -17.12
C ARG A 4 -3.71 -1.84 -15.72
N GLN A 5 -3.30 -2.60 -14.71
CA GLN A 5 -3.46 -2.19 -13.33
C GLN A 5 -2.69 -0.88 -13.07
N PRO A 6 -3.33 0.13 -12.47
CA PRO A 6 -2.63 1.27 -11.92
C PRO A 6 -1.61 0.85 -10.86
N ILE A 7 -0.47 1.53 -10.84
CA ILE A 7 0.53 1.40 -9.79
C ILE A 7 0.29 2.52 -8.79
N VAL A 8 0.01 2.16 -7.54
CA VAL A 8 -0.32 3.09 -6.45
C VAL A 8 0.77 3.04 -5.41
N CYS A 9 1.24 4.19 -4.95
CA CYS A 9 2.23 4.28 -3.88
C CYS A 9 1.58 4.85 -2.63
N MET A 10 1.80 4.21 -1.48
CA MET A 10 1.32 4.68 -0.18
C MET A 10 2.33 5.64 0.44
N LEU A 11 2.01 6.93 0.46
CA LEU A 11 2.86 7.99 1.02
C LEU A 11 2.25 8.55 2.32
N GLY A 12 3.09 9.11 3.17
CA GLY A 12 2.66 9.70 4.44
C GLY A 12 3.76 9.72 5.50
N HIS A 13 3.56 10.51 6.55
CA HIS A 13 4.51 10.63 7.67
C HIS A 13 4.73 9.28 8.38
N VAL A 14 5.76 9.22 9.20
CA VAL A 14 6.05 8.04 10.02
C VAL A 14 4.86 7.77 10.95
N ASP A 15 4.56 6.50 11.19
CA ASP A 15 3.47 6.04 12.07
C ASP A 15 2.04 6.45 11.70
N THR A 16 1.81 6.95 10.48
CA THR A 16 0.45 7.24 9.98
C THR A 16 -0.32 5.99 9.53
N GLY A 17 0.17 4.79 9.86
CA GLY A 17 -0.54 3.53 9.61
C GLY A 17 -0.58 3.05 8.14
N LYS A 18 0.36 3.48 7.28
CA LYS A 18 0.42 3.06 5.86
C LYS A 18 0.43 1.54 5.71
N THR A 19 1.39 0.88 6.33
CA THR A 19 1.55 -0.58 6.23
C THR A 19 0.47 -1.32 7.02
N SER A 20 0.00 -0.78 8.14
CA SER A 20 -1.14 -1.32 8.88
C SER A 20 -2.42 -1.34 8.04
N LEU A 21 -2.66 -0.31 7.22
CA LEU A 21 -3.79 -0.27 6.30
C LEU A 21 -3.66 -1.34 5.22
N LEU A 22 -2.47 -1.48 4.63
CA LEU A 22 -2.22 -2.53 3.64
C LEU A 22 -2.36 -3.94 4.25
N ASP A 23 -1.92 -4.13 5.49
CA ASP A 23 -2.07 -5.38 6.23
C ASP A 23 -3.54 -5.75 6.44
N LYS A 24 -4.39 -4.77 6.79
CA LYS A 24 -5.84 -4.98 6.90
C LYS A 24 -6.48 -5.40 5.57
N ILE A 25 -6.07 -4.77 4.46
CA ILE A 25 -6.60 -5.10 3.12
C ILE A 25 -6.09 -6.47 2.66
N ARG A 26 -4.82 -6.80 2.94
CA ARG A 26 -4.17 -8.06 2.55
C ARG A 26 -4.57 -9.25 3.45
N GLY A 27 -5.04 -9.00 4.67
CA GLY A 27 -5.22 -10.04 5.70
C GLY A 27 -3.88 -10.56 6.24
N SER A 28 -2.85 -9.70 6.27
CA SER A 28 -1.51 -10.06 6.73
C SER A 28 -1.08 -9.25 7.96
N ALA A 29 0.06 -9.62 8.54
CA ALA A 29 0.72 -8.86 9.59
C ALA A 29 2.20 -8.63 9.23
N VAL A 30 2.44 -7.93 8.11
CA VAL A 30 3.80 -7.56 7.67
C VAL A 30 4.43 -6.60 8.66
N GLN A 31 3.69 -5.58 9.11
CA GLN A 31 4.20 -4.58 10.05
C GLN A 31 4.79 -5.21 11.31
N LEU A 32 4.10 -6.22 11.89
CA LEU A 32 4.54 -6.91 13.10
C LEU A 32 5.81 -7.75 12.91
N ARG A 33 6.14 -8.09 11.67
CA ARG A 33 7.33 -8.88 11.32
C ARG A 33 8.55 -8.01 11.01
N GLU A 34 8.38 -6.69 10.98
CA GLU A 34 9.46 -5.74 10.72
C GLU A 34 9.94 -5.07 12.02
N ALA A 35 11.22 -4.72 12.03
CA ALA A 35 11.88 -4.18 13.22
C ALA A 35 11.19 -2.91 13.72
N GLY A 36 10.90 -2.87 15.03
CA GLY A 36 10.23 -1.73 15.67
C GLY A 36 8.77 -1.51 15.23
N GLY A 37 8.15 -2.47 14.53
CA GLY A 37 6.82 -2.27 13.95
C GLY A 37 6.80 -1.26 12.81
N LEU A 38 7.97 -1.00 12.21
CA LEU A 38 8.19 -0.04 11.14
C LEU A 38 8.59 -0.76 9.86
N THR A 39 8.05 -0.30 8.74
CA THR A 39 8.35 -0.83 7.41
C THR A 39 9.78 -0.49 7.00
N GLN A 40 10.58 -1.51 6.73
CA GLN A 40 12.00 -1.42 6.38
C GLN A 40 12.24 -1.70 4.91
N GLN A 41 11.44 -2.59 4.31
CA GLN A 41 11.59 -3.02 2.93
C GLN A 41 10.51 -2.42 2.03
N ILE A 42 10.87 -2.17 0.76
CA ILE A 42 9.87 -1.83 -0.26
C ILE A 42 9.20 -3.12 -0.70
N GLY A 43 7.87 -3.17 -0.58
CA GLY A 43 7.05 -4.30 -1.01
C GLY A 43 6.10 -3.92 -2.14
N ALA A 44 5.60 -4.92 -2.86
CA ALA A 44 4.51 -4.74 -3.82
C ALA A 44 3.41 -5.75 -3.54
N SER A 45 2.15 -5.34 -3.70
CA SER A 45 0.99 -6.21 -3.53
C SER A 45 -0.04 -5.94 -4.61
N PHE A 46 -0.46 -7.00 -5.29
CA PHE A 46 -1.54 -6.92 -6.27
C PHE A 46 -2.88 -7.17 -5.57
N PHE A 47 -3.80 -6.24 -5.72
CA PHE A 47 -5.18 -6.35 -5.23
C PHE A 47 -6.12 -6.49 -6.45
N PRO A 48 -6.68 -7.70 -6.67
CA PRO A 48 -7.65 -7.93 -7.74
C PRO A 48 -8.89 -7.05 -7.57
N ILE A 49 -9.55 -6.73 -8.68
CA ILE A 49 -10.76 -5.89 -8.66
C ILE A 49 -11.86 -6.49 -7.77
N ASP A 50 -12.04 -7.81 -7.76
CA ASP A 50 -13.07 -8.47 -6.95
C ASP A 50 -12.86 -8.23 -5.45
N THR A 51 -11.61 -8.28 -4.99
CA THR A 51 -11.24 -7.96 -3.60
C THR A 51 -11.55 -6.50 -3.27
N LEU A 52 -11.21 -5.58 -4.18
CA LEU A 52 -11.47 -4.15 -3.97
C LEU A 52 -12.98 -3.85 -3.93
N VAL A 53 -13.76 -4.48 -4.80
CA VAL A 53 -15.23 -4.36 -4.82
C VAL A 53 -15.85 -4.91 -3.54
N ALA A 54 -15.37 -6.07 -3.05
CA ALA A 54 -15.85 -6.64 -1.79
C ALA A 54 -15.58 -5.70 -0.59
N ILE A 55 -14.39 -5.10 -0.53
CA ILE A 55 -14.00 -4.18 0.55
C ILE A 55 -14.76 -2.85 0.46
N THR A 56 -15.02 -2.36 -0.76
CA THR A 56 -15.64 -1.05 -1.00
C THR A 56 -17.12 -1.12 -1.33
N GLN A 57 -17.77 -2.28 -1.12
CA GLN A 57 -19.15 -2.53 -1.54
C GLN A 57 -20.16 -1.49 -1.04
N GLN A 58 -19.95 -0.96 0.17
CA GLN A 58 -20.82 0.09 0.72
C GLN A 58 -20.63 1.43 0.00
N LEU A 59 -19.39 1.78 -0.36
CA LEU A 59 -19.06 3.03 -1.07
C LEU A 59 -19.55 3.00 -2.52
N ILE A 60 -19.43 1.87 -3.22
CA ILE A 60 -19.85 1.76 -4.62
C ILE A 60 -21.37 1.94 -4.79
N LYS A 61 -22.17 1.68 -3.76
CA LYS A 61 -23.63 1.95 -3.83
C LYS A 61 -23.95 3.43 -3.90
N ASP A 62 -23.13 4.25 -3.24
CA ASP A 62 -23.33 5.69 -3.16
C ASP A 62 -22.72 6.42 -4.37
N PHE A 63 -21.76 5.78 -5.04
CA PHE A 63 -21.10 6.30 -6.23
C PHE A 63 -21.42 5.42 -7.44
N GLU A 64 -22.22 5.93 -8.38
CA GLU A 64 -22.60 5.26 -9.64
C GLU A 64 -21.40 5.11 -10.61
N THR A 65 -20.38 4.36 -10.18
CA THR A 65 -19.07 4.28 -10.82
C THR A 65 -18.82 2.89 -11.35
N THR A 66 -18.50 2.79 -12.65
CA THR A 66 -18.07 1.54 -13.28
C THR A 66 -16.54 1.47 -13.29
N VAL A 67 -15.94 0.56 -12.51
CA VAL A 67 -14.49 0.35 -12.48
C VAL A 67 -14.09 -0.70 -13.53
N LYS A 68 -13.27 -0.31 -14.52
CA LYS A 68 -12.86 -1.15 -15.65
C LYS A 68 -11.36 -1.51 -15.65
N ILE A 69 -10.75 -1.63 -14.47
CA ILE A 69 -9.34 -2.01 -14.33
C ILE A 69 -9.22 -3.43 -13.74
N PRO A 70 -8.17 -4.19 -14.07
CA PRO A 70 -8.00 -5.55 -13.57
C PRO A 70 -7.71 -5.62 -12.05
N GLY A 71 -7.31 -4.51 -11.45
CA GLY A 71 -6.95 -4.39 -10.04
C GLY A 71 -5.98 -3.24 -9.80
N LEU A 72 -5.37 -3.21 -8.62
CA LEU A 72 -4.35 -2.23 -8.23
C LEU A 72 -3.04 -2.94 -7.85
N LEU A 73 -1.91 -2.42 -8.31
CA LEU A 73 -0.60 -2.81 -7.79
C LEU A 73 -0.14 -1.75 -6.79
N VAL A 74 -0.10 -2.09 -5.51
CA VAL A 74 0.27 -1.14 -4.46
C VAL A 74 1.72 -1.36 -4.04
N ILE A 75 2.49 -0.29 -4.01
CA ILE A 75 3.85 -0.24 -3.50
C ILE A 75 3.79 0.23 -2.05
N ASP A 76 4.30 -0.62 -1.16
CA ASP A 76 4.48 -0.33 0.25
C ASP A 76 5.88 0.26 0.45
N THR A 77 5.96 1.44 1.03
CA THR A 77 7.23 2.18 1.15
C THR A 77 7.67 2.31 2.60
N PRO A 78 8.98 2.18 2.88
CA PRO A 78 9.51 2.28 4.22
C PRO A 78 9.45 3.71 4.80
N GLY A 79 9.40 3.78 6.13
CA GLY A 79 9.42 5.02 6.91
C GLY A 79 10.83 5.55 7.22
N HIS A 80 10.97 6.26 8.35
CA HIS A 80 12.17 7.03 8.72
C HIS A 80 13.47 6.25 8.60
N GLU A 81 13.55 4.98 9.01
CA GLU A 81 14.85 4.28 9.13
C GLU A 81 15.54 4.01 7.78
N ALA A 82 14.78 3.62 6.74
CA ALA A 82 15.36 3.45 5.40
C ALA A 82 15.80 4.80 4.82
N PHE A 83 14.98 5.85 4.96
CA PHE A 83 15.29 7.20 4.46
C PHE A 83 16.37 7.92 5.29
N ALA A 84 16.42 7.71 6.60
CA ALA A 84 17.41 8.29 7.50
C ALA A 84 18.77 7.64 7.25
N ASN A 85 18.83 6.33 7.02
CA ASN A 85 20.07 5.68 6.58
C ASN A 85 20.54 6.19 5.21
N LEU A 86 19.64 6.41 4.25
CA LEU A 86 19.99 7.03 2.97
C LEU A 86 20.47 8.49 3.13
N ARG A 87 19.79 9.30 3.94
CA ARG A 87 20.20 10.69 4.24
C ARG A 87 21.51 10.77 5.02
N ARG A 88 21.78 9.81 5.91
CA ARG A 88 23.03 9.70 6.67
C ARG A 88 24.18 9.29 5.76
N ARG A 89 23.95 8.36 4.82
CA ARG A 89 24.94 7.96 3.81
C ARG A 89 25.28 9.07 2.81
N GLY A 90 24.35 9.99 2.56
CA GLY A 90 24.54 11.13 1.65
C GLY A 90 25.08 12.40 2.32
N ARG A 91 25.33 12.39 3.64
CA ARG A 91 26.03 13.50 4.30
C ARG A 91 27.55 13.26 4.15
N PRO A 92 28.33 14.27 3.71
CA PRO A 92 29.78 14.17 3.68
C PRO A 92 30.36 13.96 5.09
#